data_AF-A0A5B9MCG8-F1
#
_entry.id   AF-A0A5B9MCG8-F1
#
_cell.length_a   1.000
_cell.length_b   1.000
_cell.length_c   1.000
_cell.angle_alpha   90.00
_cell.angle_beta   90.00
_cell.angle_gamma   90.00
#
_symmetry.space_group_name_H-M   'P 1'
#
loop_
_entity.id
_entity.type
_entity.pdbx_description
1 polymer ?
#
loop_
_entity_poly.entity_id
_entity_poly.type
_entity_poly.pdbx_seq_one_letter_code
_entity_poly.pdbx_strand_id
1 'polypeptide(L)' 'MNGFRSDLQSMIDLVSDSSTDLFASIPHGDGQTILREALLVADHNAYHLGQLVFLRQCLGIWEPTF' A
#
# COMPACT_ATOMS: atom_id res chain seq x y z
N MET A 1 -9.41 -13.11 1.73
CA MET A 1 -7.98 -12.72 1.75
C MET A 1 -7.29 -12.79 0.38
N ASN A 2 -7.75 -13.62 -0.58
CA ASN A 2 -7.11 -13.72 -1.90
C ASN A 2 -7.12 -12.41 -2.69
N GLY A 3 -8.21 -11.61 -2.62
CA GLY A 3 -8.30 -10.31 -3.29
C GLY A 3 -7.18 -9.34 -2.86
N PHE A 4 -7.04 -9.09 -1.55
CA PHE A 4 -6.00 -8.19 -1.02
C PHE A 4 -4.57 -8.55 -1.48
N ARG A 5 -4.22 -9.84 -1.47
CA ARG A 5 -2.90 -10.30 -1.94
C ARG A 5 -2.76 -10.19 -3.46
N SER A 6 -3.84 -10.43 -4.20
CA SER A 6 -3.86 -10.24 -5.65
C SER A 6 -3.67 -8.77 -6.02
N ASP A 7 -4.36 -7.85 -5.33
CA ASP A 7 -4.24 -6.41 -5.58
C ASP A 7 -2.83 -5.91 -5.24
N LEU A 8 -2.25 -6.40 -4.13
CA LEU A 8 -0.85 -6.13 -3.79
C LEU A 8 0.09 -6.62 -4.90
N GLN A 9 -0.10 -7.84 -5.41
CA GLN A 9 0.73 -8.37 -6.48
C GLN A 9 0.60 -7.53 -7.75
N SER A 10 -0.62 -7.15 -8.14
CA SER A 10 -0.85 -6.26 -9.28
C SER A 10 -0.12 -4.92 -9.14
N MET A 11 -0.08 -4.37 -7.92
CA MET A 11 0.66 -3.14 -7.65
C MET A 11 2.18 -3.35 -7.74
N ILE A 12 2.69 -4.46 -7.21
CA ILE A 12 4.12 -4.81 -7.33
C ILE A 12 4.50 -4.97 -8.80
N ASP A 13 3.69 -5.67 -9.58
CA ASP A 13 3.93 -5.91 -11.01
C ASP A 13 3.94 -4.58 -11.77
N LEU A 14 2.99 -3.69 -11.51
CA LEU A 14 2.91 -2.38 -12.15
C LEU A 14 4.13 -1.48 -11.83
N VAL A 15 4.61 -1.48 -10.58
CA VAL A 15 5.78 -0.68 -10.18
C VAL A 15 7.09 -1.29 -10.69
N SER A 16 7.15 -2.62 -10.83
CA SER A 16 8.36 -3.34 -11.25
C SER A 16 8.52 -3.42 -12.77
N ASP A 17 7.47 -3.15 -13.53
CA ASP A 17 7.52 -3.16 -14.99
C ASP A 17 8.35 -1.98 -15.52
N SER A 18 9.50 -2.31 -16.13
CA SER A 18 10.40 -1.34 -16.77
C SER A 18 9.78 -0.51 -17.89
N SER A 19 8.65 -0.93 -18.45
CA SER A 19 7.89 -0.18 -19.45
C SER A 19 6.96 0.87 -18.86
N THR A 20 6.72 0.82 -17.54
CA THR A 20 5.89 1.80 -16.83
C THR A 20 6.71 3.04 -16.48
N ASP A 21 6.36 4.19 -17.06
CA ASP A 21 6.89 5.48 -16.61
C ASP A 21 6.20 5.88 -15.30
N LEU A 22 6.92 5.69 -14.19
CA LEU A 22 6.43 5.96 -12.84
C LEU A 22 6.10 7.44 -12.60
N PHE A 23 6.64 8.35 -13.41
CA PHE A 23 6.50 9.80 -13.27
C PHE A 23 5.51 10.41 -14.26
N ALA A 24 5.06 9.65 -15.26
CA ALA A 24 4.04 10.11 -16.17
C ALA A 24 2.72 10.37 -15.44
N SER A 25 2.06 11.47 -15.79
CA SER A 25 0.71 11.75 -15.33
C SER A 25 -0.25 10.70 -15.90
N ILE A 26 -1.10 10.15 -15.04
CA ILE A 26 -2.15 9.22 -15.45
C ILE A 26 -3.17 9.98 -16.32
N PRO A 27 -3.47 9.54 -17.56
CA PRO A 27 -4.25 10.33 -18.53
C PRO A 27 -5.65 10.75 -18.10
N HIS A 28 -6.25 10.00 -17.17
CA HIS A 28 -7.59 10.24 -16.64
C HIS A 28 -7.57 10.65 -15.16
N GLY A 29 -6.40 11.03 -14.64
CA GLY A 29 -6.23 11.58 -13.31
C GLY A 29 -6.17 13.10 -13.29
N ASP A 30 -6.15 13.67 -12.10
CA ASP A 30 -5.97 15.09 -11.80
C ASP A 30 -4.49 15.46 -11.59
N GLY A 31 -3.58 14.75 -12.27
CA GLY A 31 -2.13 14.93 -12.13
C GLY A 31 -1.42 13.92 -11.23
N GLN A 32 -2.06 12.80 -10.87
CA GLN A 32 -1.41 11.70 -10.19
C GLN A 32 -0.41 10.98 -11.10
N THR A 33 0.61 10.38 -10.50
CA THR A 33 1.58 9.50 -11.16
C THR A 33 1.53 8.12 -10.50
N ILE A 34 2.01 7.08 -11.20
CA ILE A 34 2.04 5.71 -10.63
C ILE A 34 2.88 5.67 -9.35
N LEU A 35 4.01 6.38 -9.30
CA LEU A 35 4.83 6.47 -8.09
C LEU A 35 4.04 7.05 -6.91
N ARG A 36 3.30 8.15 -7.14
CA ARG A 36 2.50 8.80 -6.09
C ARG A 36 1.45 7.84 -5.54
N GLU A 37 0.74 7.14 -6.40
CA GLU A 37 -0.32 6.23 -5.97
C GLU A 37 0.25 5.00 -5.24
N ALA A 38 1.39 4.46 -5.67
CA ALA A 38 2.06 3.37 -4.96
C ALA A 38 2.45 3.76 -3.53
N LEU A 39 3.00 4.97 -3.35
CA LEU A 39 3.33 5.52 -2.02
C LEU A 39 2.06 5.75 -1.19
N LEU A 40 1.00 6.28 -1.79
CA LEU A 40 -0.28 6.50 -1.11
C LEU A 40 -0.87 5.19 -0.57
N VAL A 41 -0.84 4.11 -1.36
CA VAL A 41 -1.30 2.79 -0.93
C VAL A 41 -0.43 2.24 0.21
N ALA A 42 0.89 2.40 0.12
CA ALA A 42 1.82 1.96 1.17
C ALA A 42 1.57 2.71 2.49
N ASP A 43 1.44 4.03 2.45
CA ASP A 43 1.17 4.88 3.62
C ASP A 43 -0.19 4.55 4.25
N HIS A 44 -1.23 4.37 3.43
CA HIS A 44 -2.56 4.02 3.91
C HIS A 44 -2.57 2.66 4.62
N ASN A 45 -1.86 1.67 4.07
CA ASN A 45 -1.69 0.37 4.69
C ASN A 45 -0.92 0.46 6.01
N ALA A 46 0.16 1.25 6.06
CA ALA A 46 0.93 1.46 7.30
C ALA A 46 0.09 2.15 8.38
N TYR A 47 -0.72 3.13 8.01
CA TYR A 47 -1.64 3.83 8.93
C TYR A 47 -2.63 2.85 9.58
N HIS A 48 -3.34 2.06 8.77
CA HIS A 48 -4.31 1.09 9.30
C HIS A 48 -3.66 -0.06 10.05
N LEU A 49 -2.46 -0.50 9.62
CA LEU A 49 -1.69 -1.47 10.37
C LEU A 49 -1.34 -0.94 11.77
N GLY A 50 -0.91 0.33 11.87
CA GLY A 50 -0.65 0.99 13.14
C GLY A 50 -1.89 1.02 14.04
N GLN A 51 -3.07 1.36 13.49
CA GLN A 51 -4.33 1.33 14.24
C GLN A 51 -4.67 -0.07 14.77
N LEU A 52 -4.45 -1.11 13.96
CA LEU A 52 -4.68 -2.50 14.36
C LEU A 52 -3.74 -2.93 15.48
N VAL A 53 -2.45 -2.60 15.37
CA VAL A 53 -1.46 -2.86 16.42
C VAL A 53 -1.85 -2.14 17.72
N PHE A 54 -2.20 -0.86 17.62
CA PHE A 54 -2.64 -0.07 18.76
C PHE A 54 -3.86 -0.69 19.46
N LEU A 55 -4.87 -1.11 18.70
CA LEU A 55 -6.05 -1.79 19.26
C LEU A 55 -5.66 -3.09 19.98
N ARG A 56 -4.77 -3.90 19.39
CA ARG A 56 -4.28 -5.13 20.02
C ARG A 56 -3.52 -4.86 21.32
N GLN A 57 -2.76 -3.76 21.39
CA GLN A 57 -2.09 -3.32 22.62
C GLN A 57 -3.12 -2.92 23.69
N CYS A 58 -4.12 -2.10 23.35
CA CYS A 58 -5.18 -1.71 24.28
C CYS A 58 -5.96 -2.90 24.83
N LEU A 59 -6.14 -3.95 24.03
CA LEU A 59 -6.83 -5.17 24.42
C LEU A 59 -5.93 -6.18 25.17
N GLY A 60 -4.64 -5.89 25.34
CA GLY A 60 -3.68 -6.81 25.98
C GLY A 60 -3.39 -8.08 25.17
N ILE A 61 -3.67 -8.08 23.86
CA ILE A 61 -3.49 -9.22 22.93
C ILE A 61 -2.40 -8.96 21.86
N TRP A 62 -1.54 -7.99 22.14
CA TRP A 62 -0.34 -7.73 21.36
C TRP A 62 0.84 -8.41 22.02
N GLU A 63 1.40 -9.43 21.36
CA GLU A 63 2.68 -10.01 21.74
C GLU A 63 3.78 -9.31 20.95
N PRO A 64 4.63 -8.48 21.58
CA PRO A 64 5.78 -7.93 20.90
C PRO A 64 6.73 -9.07 20.55
N THR A 65 7.02 -9.23 19.27
CA THR A 65 8.09 -10.11 18.80
C THR A 65 9.39 -9.30 18.80
N PHE A 66 10.35 -9.76 19.59
CA PHE A 66 11.76 -9.39 19.50
C PHE A 66 12.55 -10.64 19.10
#